data_AF-T0LTQ2-F1
#
_entry.id   AF-T0LTQ2-F1
#
_cell.length_a   1.000
_cell.length_b   1.000
_cell.length_c   1.000
_cell.angle_alpha   90.00
_cell.angle_beta   90.00
_cell.angle_gamma   90.00
#
_symmetry.space_group_name_H-M   'P 1'
#
loop_
_entity.id
_entity.type
_entity.pdbx_description
1 polymer ?
#
loop_
_entity_poly.entity_id
_entity_poly.type
_entity_poly.pdbx_seq_one_letter_code
_entity_poly.pdbx_strand_id
1 'polypeptide(L)'
;MAWGLRVIGSRNIAIFGAGLYSFFNNYSTACCQVGAGARCQQRIYDIRDSPNNCTKTEHLETYNLNIVGTKAMVTRHGKDVALYKDNIAGFTAGIALYQHA
;
A
#
# COMPACT_ATOMS: atom_id res chain seq x y z
N MET A 1 2.32 -1.08 13.59
CA MET A 1 2.00 -1.98 12.46
C MET A 1 3.12 -1.97 11.44
N ALA A 2 3.31 -3.08 10.73
CA ALA A 2 4.42 -3.25 9.79
C ALA A 2 4.04 -2.82 8.37
N TRP A 3 5.03 -2.43 7.57
CA TRP A 3 4.84 -2.28 6.13
C TRP A 3 4.61 -3.66 5.51
N GLY A 4 3.63 -3.77 4.61
CA GLY A 4 3.49 -4.94 3.75
C GLY A 4 4.57 -4.93 2.67
N LEU A 5 4.87 -3.74 2.13
CA LEU A 5 6.01 -3.52 1.25
C LEU A 5 6.61 -2.13 1.48
N ARG A 6 7.94 -2.04 1.46
CA ARG A 6 8.67 -0.78 1.56
C ARG A 6 9.82 -0.77 0.58
N VAL A 7 9.83 0.19 -0.33
CA VAL A 7 10.84 0.34 -1.39
C VAL A 7 11.62 1.64 -1.16
N ILE A 8 12.94 1.52 -1.07
CA ILE A 8 13.84 2.63 -0.70
C ILE A 8 15.03 2.66 -1.67
N GLY A 9 15.23 3.80 -2.35
CA GLY A 9 16.36 4.04 -3.25
C GLY A 9 16.61 2.90 -4.25
N SER A 10 15.54 2.34 -4.81
CA SER A 10 15.59 1.15 -5.66
C SER A 10 15.07 1.43 -7.06
N ARG A 11 15.55 0.72 -8.08
CA ARG A 11 15.17 0.97 -9.46
C ARG A 11 14.81 -0.29 -10.24
N ASN A 12 14.00 -0.12 -11.28
CA ASN A 12 13.60 -1.17 -12.23
C ASN A 12 12.95 -2.37 -11.51
N ILE A 13 11.97 -2.09 -10.66
CA ILE A 13 11.20 -3.10 -9.93
C ILE A 13 9.83 -3.22 -10.60
N ALA A 14 9.46 -4.45 -10.98
CA ALA A 14 8.12 -4.77 -11.45
C ALA A 14 7.49 -5.82 -10.52
N ILE A 15 6.28 -5.55 -10.05
CA ILE A 15 5.52 -6.44 -9.17
C ILE A 15 4.24 -6.84 -9.89
N PHE A 16 4.07 -8.13 -10.17
CA PHE A 16 2.89 -8.67 -10.84
C PHE A 16 1.99 -9.38 -9.83
N GLY A 17 0.98 -8.66 -9.34
CA GLY A 17 0.09 -9.11 -8.29
C GLY A 17 0.68 -8.90 -6.90
N ALA A 18 -0.05 -8.18 -6.03
CA ALA A 18 0.32 -8.02 -4.63
C ALA A 18 -0.93 -8.05 -3.74
N GLY A 19 -0.90 -8.84 -2.68
CA GLY A 19 -1.92 -8.88 -1.65
C GLY A 19 -1.34 -8.46 -0.30
N LEU A 20 -1.59 -7.21 0.11
CA LEU A 20 -1.05 -6.65 1.35
C LEU A 20 -2.18 -6.46 2.37
N TYR A 21 -2.26 -7.33 3.38
CA TYR A 21 -3.43 -7.42 4.26
C TYR A 21 -3.11 -7.08 5.71
N SER A 22 -4.05 -6.41 6.36
CA SER A 22 -4.02 -6.13 7.79
C SER A 22 -5.40 -6.42 8.38
N PHE A 23 -5.53 -7.57 9.06
CA PHE A 23 -6.83 -8.07 9.54
C PHE A 23 -7.15 -7.71 10.99
N PHE A 24 -6.12 -7.37 11.77
CA PHE A 24 -6.27 -7.25 13.21
C PHE A 24 -5.81 -5.89 13.72
N ASN A 25 -6.53 -5.40 14.72
CA ASN A 25 -6.02 -4.41 15.64
C ASN A 25 -6.26 -4.94 17.06
N ASN A 26 -5.18 -5.23 17.79
CA ASN A 26 -5.22 -5.87 19.10
C ASN A 26 -6.08 -7.16 19.11
N TYR A 27 -5.78 -8.10 18.21
CA TYR A 27 -6.50 -9.37 18.00
C TYR A 27 -7.99 -9.26 17.61
N SER A 28 -8.54 -8.05 17.50
CA SER A 28 -9.90 -7.83 17.01
C SER A 28 -9.94 -7.70 15.49
N THR A 29 -10.91 -8.37 14.86
CA THR A 29 -11.18 -8.31 13.41
C THR A 29 -12.19 -7.22 13.03
N ALA A 30 -12.70 -6.45 13.99
CA ALA A 30 -13.73 -5.43 13.74
C ALA A 30 -13.27 -4.34 12.74
N CYS A 31 -11.97 -4.11 12.62
CA CYS A 31 -11.40 -3.06 11.79
C CYS A 31 -11.27 -3.40 10.29
N CYS A 32 -11.36 -4.69 9.92
CA CYS A 32 -11.25 -5.17 8.53
C CYS A 32 -12.58 -5.69 7.96
N GLN A 33 -13.66 -5.66 8.73
CA GLN A 33 -14.98 -6.09 8.25
C GLN A 33 -15.43 -5.23 7.07
N VAL A 34 -16.24 -5.81 6.19
CA VAL A 34 -16.86 -5.08 5.08
C VAL A 34 -17.66 -3.91 5.67
N GLY A 35 -17.46 -2.70 5.15
CA GLY A 35 -18.08 -1.48 5.67
C GLY A 35 -17.38 -0.82 6.88
N ALA A 36 -16.36 -1.45 7.47
CA ALA A 36 -15.60 -0.86 8.59
C ALA A 36 -14.69 0.31 8.17
N GLY A 37 -14.50 0.53 6.86
CA GLY A 37 -13.71 1.65 6.31
C GLY A 37 -12.19 1.46 6.41
N ALA A 38 -11.72 0.21 6.41
CA ALA A 38 -10.31 -0.17 6.38
C ALA A 38 -9.45 0.51 7.48
N ARG A 39 -9.79 0.21 8.74
CA ARG A 39 -9.27 0.94 9.91
C ARG A 39 -8.24 0.17 10.73
N CYS A 40 -7.82 -1.02 10.30
CA CYS A 40 -6.81 -1.77 11.04
C CYS A 40 -5.48 -1.01 11.00
N GLN A 41 -5.07 -0.58 9.81
CA GLN A 41 -3.78 0.02 9.55
C GLN A 41 -3.91 1.33 8.78
N GLN A 42 -3.03 2.30 9.05
CA GLN A 42 -3.06 3.57 8.32
C GLN A 42 -2.46 3.44 6.91
N ARG A 43 -1.31 2.77 6.75
CA ARG A 43 -0.53 2.71 5.50
C ARG A 43 0.18 1.36 5.38
N ILE A 44 0.27 0.78 4.18
CA ILE A 44 0.83 -0.57 4.01
C ILE A 44 1.89 -0.72 2.91
N TYR A 45 1.88 0.14 1.89
CA TYR A 45 2.93 0.20 0.86
C TYR A 45 3.59 1.57 0.90
N ASP A 46 4.89 1.60 1.20
CA ASP A 46 5.69 2.82 1.30
C ASP A 46 6.80 2.87 0.24
N ILE A 47 6.92 4.04 -0.38
CA ILE A 47 7.88 4.32 -1.45
C ILE A 47 8.60 5.61 -1.13
N ARG A 48 9.93 5.56 -1.13
CA ARG A 48 10.78 6.71 -0.83
C ARG A 48 12.15 6.61 -1.47
N ASP A 49 12.80 7.74 -1.62
CA ASP A 49 14.23 7.80 -1.93
C ASP A 49 15.08 7.33 -0.73
N SER A 50 16.32 6.95 -1.02
CA SER A 50 17.32 6.74 0.02
C SER A 50 17.57 8.03 0.81
N PRO A 51 17.97 7.92 2.09
CA PRO A 51 18.34 9.08 2.90
C PRO A 51 19.34 9.99 2.18
N ASN A 52 19.27 11.29 2.47
CA ASN A 52 20.13 12.32 1.88
C ASN A 52 20.09 12.39 0.35
N ASN A 53 19.01 11.89 -0.27
CA ASN A 53 18.82 11.82 -1.72
C ASN A 53 19.94 11.09 -2.46
N CYS A 54 20.64 10.14 -1.81
CA CYS A 54 21.76 9.42 -2.43
C CYS A 54 21.33 8.52 -3.59
N THR A 55 20.13 7.97 -3.53
CA THR A 55 19.56 7.13 -4.60
C THR A 55 18.06 7.36 -4.67
N LYS A 56 17.55 7.68 -5.85
CA LYS A 56 16.11 7.80 -6.08
C LYS A 56 15.46 6.42 -6.20
N THR A 57 14.20 6.32 -5.79
CA THR A 57 13.36 5.23 -6.28
C THR A 57 12.76 5.63 -7.62
N GLU A 58 13.01 4.84 -8.65
CA GLU A 58 12.61 5.15 -10.03
C GLU A 58 12.24 3.87 -10.78
N HIS A 59 11.38 3.97 -11.79
CA HIS A 59 10.90 2.82 -12.58
C HIS A 59 10.36 1.67 -11.71
N LEU A 60 9.45 2.01 -10.80
CA LEU A 60 8.73 1.04 -9.98
C LEU A 60 7.31 0.89 -10.50
N GLU A 61 6.95 -0.35 -10.86
CA GLU A 61 5.62 -0.70 -11.32
C GLU A 61 5.00 -1.78 -10.43
N THR A 62 3.73 -1.61 -10.10
CA THR A 62 2.95 -2.62 -9.38
C THR A 62 1.62 -2.82 -10.08
N TYR A 63 1.44 -4.03 -10.59
CA TYR A 63 0.23 -4.49 -11.25
C TYR A 63 -0.64 -5.23 -10.24
N ASN A 64 -1.95 -4.99 -10.27
CA ASN A 64 -2.97 -5.66 -9.46
C ASN A 64 -2.63 -5.68 -7.95
N LEU A 65 -2.43 -4.49 -7.36
CA LEU A 65 -2.23 -4.35 -5.92
C LEU A 65 -3.59 -4.37 -5.21
N ASN A 66 -3.73 -5.30 -4.29
CA ASN A 66 -4.89 -5.51 -3.44
C ASN A 66 -4.53 -5.31 -1.97
N ILE A 67 -5.42 -4.65 -1.23
CA ILE A 67 -5.28 -4.48 0.22
C ILE A 67 -6.53 -4.92 0.97
N VAL A 68 -6.37 -5.19 2.27
CA VAL A 68 -7.47 -5.34 3.24
C VAL A 68 -7.13 -4.59 4.52
N GLY A 69 -8.13 -3.93 5.10
CA GLY A 69 -8.04 -3.32 6.44
C GLY A 69 -7.08 -2.13 6.56
N THR A 70 -6.54 -1.61 5.45
CA THR A 70 -5.63 -0.46 5.43
C THR A 70 -6.26 0.77 4.79
N LYS A 71 -6.09 1.96 5.36
CA LYS A 71 -6.64 3.20 4.82
C LYS A 71 -5.93 3.68 3.54
N ALA A 72 -4.60 3.76 3.54
CA ALA A 72 -3.79 4.14 2.39
C ALA A 72 -3.14 2.91 1.76
N MET A 73 -3.46 2.68 0.48
CA MET A 73 -2.90 1.60 -0.33
C MET A 73 -1.43 1.89 -0.62
N VAL A 74 -1.13 3.12 -1.06
CA VAL A 74 0.22 3.56 -1.43
C VAL A 74 0.53 4.91 -0.79
N THR A 75 1.68 5.00 -0.13
CA THR A 75 2.27 6.22 0.42
C THR A 75 3.59 6.49 -0.30
N ARG A 76 3.70 7.63 -0.97
CA ARG A 76 4.91 8.08 -1.67
C ARG A 76 5.46 9.32 -0.99
N HIS A 77 6.73 9.27 -0.55
CA HIS A 77 7.38 10.38 0.15
C HIS A 77 6.56 10.92 1.34
N GLY A 78 5.97 10.00 2.12
CA GLY A 78 5.13 10.34 3.28
C GLY A 78 3.73 10.86 2.94
N LYS A 79 3.41 11.07 1.66
CA LYS A 79 2.09 11.47 1.17
C LYS A 79 1.29 10.26 0.71
N ASP A 80 0.06 10.14 1.19
CA ASP A 80 -0.86 9.09 0.74
C ASP A 80 -1.38 9.45 -0.65
N VAL A 81 -1.17 8.56 -1.63
CA VAL A 81 -1.45 8.82 -3.06
C VAL A 81 -2.50 7.88 -3.65
N ALA A 82 -2.78 6.75 -2.99
CA ALA A 82 -3.88 5.87 -3.33
C ALA A 82 -4.58 5.41 -2.03
N LEU A 83 -5.90 5.60 -1.96
CA LEU A 83 -6.68 5.32 -0.75
C LEU A 83 -7.68 4.18 -1.00
N TYR A 84 -7.97 3.42 0.06
CA TYR A 84 -8.98 2.36 0.07
C TYR A 84 -10.33 2.84 -0.49
N LYS A 85 -10.79 4.00 -0.02
CA LYS A 85 -12.13 4.53 -0.33
C LYS A 85 -12.38 4.77 -1.82
N ASP A 86 -11.30 4.96 -2.59
CA ASP A 86 -11.37 5.27 -4.02
C ASP A 86 -11.27 3.99 -4.88
N ASN A 87 -11.02 2.81 -4.26
CA ASN A 87 -10.62 1.59 -4.95
C ASN A 87 -11.31 0.32 -4.40
N ILE A 88 -12.49 0.46 -3.80
CA ILE A 88 -13.21 -0.66 -3.17
C ILE A 88 -13.56 -1.72 -4.23
N ALA A 89 -13.19 -2.98 -3.96
CA ALA A 89 -13.34 -4.11 -4.87
C ALA A 89 -13.86 -5.35 -4.12
N GLY A 90 -15.07 -5.26 -3.56
CA GLY A 90 -15.66 -6.32 -2.75
C GLY A 90 -15.01 -6.41 -1.37
N PHE A 91 -14.36 -7.54 -1.05
CA PHE A 91 -13.67 -7.70 0.23
C PHE A 91 -12.36 -6.91 0.31
N THR A 92 -11.66 -6.75 -0.83
CA THR A 92 -10.41 -6.00 -0.93
C THR A 92 -10.67 -4.56 -1.42
N ALA A 93 -9.62 -3.75 -1.45
CA ALA A 93 -9.51 -2.64 -2.38
C ALA A 93 -8.36 -2.90 -3.34
N GLY A 94 -8.55 -2.59 -4.63
CA GLY A 94 -7.66 -2.99 -5.71
C GLY A 94 -7.30 -1.84 -6.65
N ILE A 95 -6.02 -1.69 -6.98
CA ILE A 95 -5.56 -0.84 -8.08
C ILE A 95 -4.95 -1.73 -9.17
N ALA A 96 -5.37 -1.50 -10.42
CA ALA A 96 -4.89 -2.28 -11.55
C ALA A 96 -3.40 -2.03 -11.84
N LEU A 97 -2.97 -0.77 -11.72
CA LEU A 97 -1.59 -0.35 -11.97
C LEU A 97 -1.24 0.85 -11.08
N TYR A 98 -0.08 0.75 -10.43
CA TYR A 98 0.63 1.88 -9.85
C TYR A 98 1.98 2.04 -10.57
N GLN A 99 2.28 3.26 -10.98
CA GLN A 99 3.56 3.61 -11.59
C GLN A 99 4.23 4.74 -10.82
N HIS A 100 5.50 4.55 -10.51
CA HIS A 100 6.39 5.58 -10.02
C HIS A 100 7.54 5.74 -11.01
N ALA A 101 7.53 6.90 -11.67
CA ALA A 101 8.67 7.40 -12.44
C ALA A 101 9.85 7.63 -11.51
#